data_AF-A0A813DJK7-F1
#
_entry.id   AF-A0A813DJK7-F1
#
_cell.length_a   1.000
_cell.length_b   1.000
_cell.length_c   1.000
_cell.angle_alpha   90.00
_cell.angle_beta   90.00
_cell.angle_gamma   90.00
#
_symmetry.space_group_name_H-M   'P 1'
#
loop_
_entity.id
_entity.type
_entity.pdbx_description
1 polymer ?
#
loop_
_entity_poly.entity_id
_entity_poly.type
_entity_poly.pdbx_seq_one_letter_code
_entity_poly.pdbx_strand_id
1 'polypeptide(L)'
;SAGSAGDTKTCREALLSRLEKEASPAEIRRKKEEQLRQKREEEKQEEKEKRLSFERDWAARQKRNLERLKRQEAEKKSRWQAWDQSQDQRRPEVASSSIGSAASSQVGSLRMPEPLADGWACDTCTLMNLATSATCQACDSRRPKRSSASAVAPAIDAGCAVASDVAPETTRTMQKPPCYCGTCTLRNSASCSSCEACGNNNNSNTTTTNSGNAAPSVMVPEVHAQGLGDWLQRNRLEEYTGRLSALGFTVSDIEAMDMTDAEEMFRLVEVSLPHRIRFKQALGLKQMVVAAPSQLPDCPVCMAPAPEGSNMVAVTPCGHTFCQTHAALAMQLGSCHVCRVNPAGFQRIFL
;
A
#
# COMPACT_ATOMS: atom_id res chain seq x y z
N SER A 1 55.93 -71.50 -32.67
CA SER A 1 54.58 -71.96 -32.32
C SER A 1 53.80 -70.86 -31.62
N ALA A 2 53.29 -69.88 -32.37
CA ALA A 2 52.38 -68.85 -31.87
C ALA A 2 50.99 -69.19 -32.43
N GLY A 3 50.27 -70.04 -31.69
CA GLY A 3 48.96 -70.55 -32.07
C GLY A 3 47.86 -69.50 -31.88
N SER A 4 46.99 -69.44 -32.88
CA SER A 4 45.81 -68.58 -33.02
C SER A 4 44.98 -68.39 -31.74
N ALA A 5 45.14 -67.24 -31.08
CA ALA A 5 44.21 -66.76 -30.07
C ALA A 5 43.06 -65.91 -30.68
N GLY A 6 43.08 -65.67 -31.99
CA GLY A 6 42.11 -64.82 -32.69
C GLY A 6 40.76 -65.50 -32.95
N ASP A 7 40.75 -66.82 -33.15
CA ASP A 7 39.55 -67.52 -33.61
C ASP A 7 38.47 -67.72 -32.52
N THR A 8 38.86 -67.73 -31.24
CA THR A 8 37.90 -67.96 -30.14
C THR A 8 36.99 -66.77 -29.89
N LYS A 9 37.48 -65.54 -30.11
CA LYS A 9 36.68 -64.32 -29.95
C LYS A 9 35.59 -64.23 -31.02
N THR A 10 35.95 -64.52 -32.27
CA THR A 10 35.03 -64.50 -33.41
C THR A 10 33.95 -65.58 -33.28
N CYS A 11 34.31 -66.78 -32.84
CA CYS A 11 33.34 -67.85 -32.55
C CYS A 11 32.38 -67.49 -31.42
N ARG A 12 32.85 -66.82 -30.37
CA ARG A 12 32.01 -66.38 -29.23
C ARG A 12 31.01 -65.30 -29.65
N GLU A 13 31.42 -64.32 -30.45
CA GLU A 13 30.53 -63.28 -30.97
C GLU A 13 29.46 -63.86 -31.92
N ALA A 14 29.85 -64.80 -32.79
CA ALA A 14 28.92 -65.48 -33.69
C ALA A 14 27.86 -66.32 -32.94
N LEU A 15 28.24 -66.97 -31.85
CA LEU A 15 27.33 -67.78 -31.03
C LEU A 15 26.32 -66.90 -30.27
N LEU A 16 26.77 -65.77 -29.73
CA LEU A 16 25.89 -64.79 -29.07
C LEU A 16 24.88 -64.18 -30.04
N SER A 17 25.32 -63.80 -31.25
CA SER A 17 24.41 -63.30 -32.31
C SER A 17 23.37 -64.33 -32.73
N ARG A 18 23.66 -65.62 -32.64
CA ARG A 18 22.71 -66.70 -32.94
C ARG A 18 21.68 -66.86 -31.84
N LEU A 19 22.13 -66.89 -30.58
CA LEU A 19 21.26 -66.94 -29.41
C LEU A 19 20.33 -65.72 -29.33
N GLU A 20 20.80 -64.54 -29.72
CA GLU A 20 19.97 -63.33 -29.81
C GLU A 20 18.91 -63.39 -30.92
N LYS A 21 19.22 -64.05 -32.04
CA LYS A 21 18.26 -64.27 -33.14
C LYS A 21 17.23 -65.36 -32.82
N GLU A 22 17.57 -66.30 -31.96
CA GLU A 22 16.67 -67.36 -31.48
C GLU A 22 15.78 -66.90 -30.32
N ALA A 23 16.06 -65.74 -29.72
CA ALA A 23 15.18 -65.14 -28.73
C ALA A 23 13.81 -64.86 -29.35
N SER A 24 12.76 -65.44 -28.77
CA SER A 24 11.39 -65.25 -29.22
C SER A 24 11.06 -63.75 -29.29
N PRO A 25 10.39 -63.25 -30.33
CA PRO A 25 9.94 -61.87 -30.42
C PRO A 25 9.18 -61.38 -29.17
N ALA A 26 8.53 -62.28 -28.44
CA ALA A 26 7.89 -61.98 -27.16
C ALA A 26 8.89 -61.61 -26.05
N GLU A 27 10.03 -62.28 -25.98
CA GLU A 27 11.07 -61.99 -24.99
C GLU A 27 11.75 -60.64 -25.26
N ILE A 28 11.97 -60.31 -26.54
CA ILE A 28 12.51 -59.00 -26.95
C ILE A 28 11.54 -57.88 -26.54
N ARG A 29 10.24 -58.06 -26.75
CA ARG A 29 9.22 -57.08 -26.32
C ARG A 29 9.23 -56.90 -24.81
N ARG A 30 9.30 -57.99 -24.03
CA ARG A 30 9.36 -57.94 -22.57
C ARG A 30 10.59 -57.19 -22.06
N LYS A 31 11.78 -57.46 -22.64
CA LYS A 31 13.02 -56.75 -22.28
C LYS A 31 12.95 -55.26 -22.59
N LYS A 32 12.38 -54.87 -23.74
CA LYS A 32 12.18 -53.46 -24.10
C LYS A 32 11.20 -52.75 -23.17
N GLU A 33 10.11 -53.41 -22.79
CA GLU A 33 9.14 -52.87 -21.83
C GLU A 33 9.75 -52.68 -20.43
N GLU A 34 10.55 -53.64 -19.98
CA GLU A 34 11.28 -53.55 -18.71
C GLU A 34 12.32 -52.42 -18.70
N GLN A 35 13.10 -52.26 -19.79
CA GLN A 35 14.01 -51.12 -19.94
C GLN A 35 13.28 -49.78 -19.92
N LEU A 36 12.13 -49.68 -20.59
CA LEU A 36 11.32 -48.47 -20.57
C LEU A 36 10.76 -48.18 -19.17
N ARG A 37 10.37 -49.22 -18.42
CA ARG A 37 9.92 -49.07 -17.02
C ARG A 37 11.05 -48.57 -16.13
N GLN A 38 12.24 -49.15 -16.24
CA GLN A 38 13.44 -48.71 -15.50
C GLN A 38 13.77 -47.25 -15.82
N LYS A 39 13.79 -46.87 -17.10
CA LYS A 39 14.02 -45.48 -17.51
C LYS A 39 13.01 -44.50 -16.89
N ARG A 40 11.73 -44.86 -16.85
CA ARG A 40 10.69 -44.03 -16.21
C ARG A 40 10.86 -43.93 -14.69
N GLU A 41 11.36 -44.98 -14.05
CA GLU A 41 11.66 -44.97 -12.61
C GLU A 41 12.87 -44.11 -12.31
N GLU A 42 13.92 -44.17 -13.14
CA GLU A 42 15.09 -43.29 -13.06
C GLU A 42 14.73 -41.82 -13.27
N GLU A 43 13.94 -41.49 -14.30
CA GLU A 43 13.47 -40.12 -14.55
C GLU A 43 12.64 -39.57 -13.36
N LYS A 44 11.76 -40.40 -12.79
CA LYS A 44 11.00 -40.04 -11.58
C LYS A 44 11.91 -39.82 -10.37
N GLN A 45 12.98 -40.61 -10.25
CA GLN A 45 13.93 -40.48 -9.16
C GLN A 45 14.77 -39.21 -9.30
N GLU A 46 15.22 -38.90 -10.52
CA GLU A 46 15.92 -37.66 -10.85
C GLU A 46 15.03 -36.44 -10.58
N GLU A 47 13.76 -36.48 -10.94
CA GLU A 47 12.80 -35.42 -10.65
C GLU A 47 12.59 -35.21 -9.14
N LYS A 48 12.46 -36.31 -8.37
CA LYS A 48 12.40 -36.24 -6.91
C LYS A 48 13.65 -35.63 -6.31
N GLU A 49 14.83 -36.00 -6.80
CA GLU A 49 16.10 -35.45 -6.33
C GLU A 49 16.21 -33.95 -6.66
N LYS A 50 15.82 -33.53 -7.87
CA LYS A 50 15.73 -32.12 -8.24
C LYS A 50 14.80 -31.34 -7.31
N ARG A 51 13.63 -31.88 -7.00
CA ARG A 51 12.66 -31.26 -6.08
C ARG A 51 13.24 -31.11 -4.67
N LEU A 52 13.90 -32.15 -4.14
CA LEU A 52 14.57 -32.10 -2.84
C LEU A 52 15.77 -31.14 -2.84
N SER A 53 16.51 -31.04 -3.94
CA SER A 53 17.59 -30.06 -4.09
C SER A 53 17.06 -28.63 -4.03
N PHE A 54 15.99 -28.36 -4.78
CA PHE A 54 15.34 -27.06 -4.78
C PHE A 54 14.83 -26.67 -3.38
N GLU A 55 14.20 -27.60 -2.67
CA GLU A 55 13.71 -27.37 -1.31
C GLU A 55 14.85 -27.05 -0.32
N ARG A 56 15.98 -27.77 -0.42
CA ARG A 56 17.20 -27.48 0.37
C ARG A 56 17.75 -26.08 0.08
N ASP A 57 17.84 -25.70 -1.19
CA ASP A 57 18.33 -24.37 -1.60
C ASP A 57 17.40 -23.25 -1.13
N TRP A 58 16.10 -23.47 -1.21
CA TRP A 58 15.09 -22.55 -0.72
C TRP A 58 15.19 -22.36 0.80
N ALA A 59 15.28 -23.46 1.56
CA ALA A 59 15.47 -23.40 3.01
C ALA A 59 16.78 -22.68 3.39
N ALA A 60 17.86 -22.91 2.65
CA ALA A 60 19.14 -22.21 2.85
C ALA A 60 19.02 -20.70 2.60
N ARG A 61 18.25 -20.27 1.58
CA ARG A 61 17.95 -18.85 1.34
C ARG A 61 17.17 -18.22 2.49
N GLN A 62 16.15 -18.90 2.99
CA GLN A 62 15.37 -18.44 4.14
C GLN A 62 16.25 -18.24 5.38
N LYS A 63 17.13 -19.21 5.66
CA LYS A 63 18.09 -19.11 6.78
C LYS A 63 19.00 -17.89 6.64
N ARG A 64 19.58 -17.64 5.46
CA ARG A 64 20.42 -16.46 5.21
C ARG A 64 19.65 -15.14 5.38
N ASN A 65 18.40 -15.08 4.94
CA ASN A 65 17.55 -13.91 5.12
C ASN A 65 17.27 -13.63 6.61
N LEU A 66 16.98 -14.68 7.39
CA LEU A 66 16.78 -14.56 8.83
C LEU A 66 18.04 -14.09 9.55
N GLU A 67 19.21 -14.63 9.18
CA GLU A 67 20.51 -14.19 9.74
C GLU A 67 20.81 -12.72 9.40
N ARG A 68 20.50 -12.28 8.18
CA ARG A 68 20.63 -10.86 7.78
C ARG A 68 19.74 -9.95 8.63
N LEU A 69 18.50 -10.36 8.87
CA LEU A 69 17.57 -9.59 9.70
C LEU A 69 18.07 -9.51 11.15
N LYS A 70 18.51 -10.63 11.74
CA LYS A 70 19.12 -10.64 13.08
C LYS A 70 20.33 -9.73 13.18
N ARG A 71 21.17 -9.67 12.14
CA ARG A 71 22.32 -8.74 12.10
C ARG A 71 21.87 -7.28 12.10
N GLN A 72 20.87 -6.93 11.30
CA GLN A 72 20.32 -5.58 11.26
C GLN A 72 19.68 -5.18 12.60
N GLU A 73 18.99 -6.10 13.27
CA GLU A 73 18.45 -5.85 14.61
C GLU A 73 19.55 -5.66 15.66
N ALA A 74 20.61 -6.48 15.62
CA ALA A 74 21.76 -6.32 16.49
C ALA A 74 22.48 -4.98 16.26
N GLU A 75 22.65 -4.57 15.00
CA GLU A 75 23.23 -3.27 14.65
C GLU A 75 22.36 -2.10 15.12
N LYS A 76 21.03 -2.16 14.90
CA LYS A 76 20.08 -1.17 15.43
C LYS A 76 20.19 -1.09 16.95
N LYS A 77 20.23 -2.23 17.64
CA LYS A 77 20.36 -2.29 19.11
C LYS A 77 21.67 -1.66 19.57
N SER A 78 22.79 -1.98 18.92
CA SER A 78 24.09 -1.36 19.22
C SER A 78 24.08 0.15 19.00
N ARG A 79 23.46 0.62 17.90
CA ARG A 79 23.31 2.05 17.61
C ARG A 79 22.49 2.78 18.67
N TRP A 80 21.40 2.17 19.14
CA TRP A 80 20.58 2.73 20.23
C TRP A 80 21.36 2.79 21.54
N GLN A 81 22.12 1.75 21.88
CA GLN A 81 22.98 1.76 23.07
C GLN A 81 24.07 2.84 23.00
N ALA A 82 24.69 3.02 21.84
CA ALA A 82 25.69 4.07 21.63
C ALA A 82 25.06 5.48 21.74
N TRP A 83 23.84 5.65 21.23
CA TRP A 83 23.10 6.90 21.36
C TRP A 83 22.80 7.22 22.84
N ASP A 84 22.35 6.24 23.61
CA ASP A 84 22.03 6.39 25.04
C ASP A 84 23.27 6.80 25.86
N GLN A 85 24.41 6.13 25.65
CA GLN A 85 25.69 6.50 26.26
C GLN A 85 26.13 7.92 25.90
N SER A 86 25.83 8.40 24.69
CA SER A 86 26.14 9.78 24.29
C SER A 86 25.26 10.83 24.97
N GLN A 87 24.05 10.46 25.41
CA GLN A 87 23.18 11.37 26.16
C GLN A 87 23.66 11.53 27.60
N ASP A 88 24.10 10.44 28.24
CA ASP A 88 24.64 10.50 29.60
C ASP A 88 25.87 11.40 29.70
N GLN A 89 26.75 11.38 28.71
CA GLN A 89 27.93 12.27 28.66
C GLN A 89 27.57 13.75 28.46
N ARG A 90 26.41 14.05 27.84
CA ARG A 90 25.94 15.42 27.65
C ARG A 90 25.16 15.97 28.83
N ARG A 91 24.85 15.14 29.84
CA ARG A 91 24.24 15.61 31.08
C ARG A 91 25.32 16.33 31.89
N PRO A 92 25.26 17.67 32.05
CA PRO A 92 26.26 18.37 32.83
C PRO A 92 26.26 17.81 34.25
N GLU A 93 27.44 17.42 34.74
CA GLU A 93 27.66 17.10 36.13
C GLU A 93 27.31 18.35 36.95
N VAL A 94 26.07 18.41 37.43
CA VAL A 94 25.76 19.26 38.58
C VAL A 94 26.58 18.71 39.73
N ALA A 95 27.77 19.28 39.90
CA ALA A 95 28.67 18.98 40.99
C ALA A 95 27.85 19.01 42.29
N SER A 96 27.73 17.84 42.92
CA SER A 96 27.19 17.64 44.25
C SER A 96 28.06 18.41 45.25
N SER A 97 27.88 19.72 45.30
CA SER A 97 28.31 20.53 46.43
C SER A 97 27.28 20.29 47.53
N SER A 98 27.75 19.61 48.56
CA SER A 98 27.12 19.41 49.85
C SER A 98 26.40 20.67 50.35
N ILE A 99 25.08 20.70 50.22
CA ILE A 99 24.21 21.60 50.99
C ILE A 99 23.38 20.73 51.93
N GLY A 100 23.57 20.99 53.22
CA GLY A 100 23.00 20.25 54.32
C GLY A 100 21.47 20.27 54.36
N SER A 101 20.96 19.24 55.02
CA SER A 101 19.58 18.98 55.39
C SER A 101 18.78 20.22 55.81
N ALA A 102 17.67 20.48 55.13
CA ALA A 102 16.38 20.76 55.76
C ALA A 102 15.25 20.66 54.70
N ALA A 103 14.26 19.83 55.03
CA ALA A 103 12.87 19.82 54.58
C ALA A 103 12.50 20.49 53.24
N SER A 104 11.86 19.73 52.34
CA SER A 104 10.43 19.89 52.07
C SER A 104 10.00 18.94 50.95
N SER A 105 8.99 18.14 51.24
CA SER A 105 8.27 17.30 50.29
C SER A 105 7.64 18.17 49.18
N GLN A 106 8.18 18.09 47.96
CA GLN A 106 7.44 18.41 46.75
C GLN A 106 8.06 17.64 45.58
N VAL A 107 7.63 16.39 45.45
CA VAL A 107 7.74 15.63 44.20
C VAL A 107 7.00 16.40 43.12
N GLY A 108 7.78 17.04 42.24
CA GLY A 108 7.30 17.67 41.02
C GLY A 108 6.67 16.63 40.11
N SER A 109 5.36 16.47 40.25
CA SER A 109 4.49 15.82 39.28
C SER A 109 4.74 16.51 37.93
N LEU A 110 5.37 15.80 37.00
CA LEU A 110 5.39 16.16 35.59
C LEU A 110 3.96 16.07 35.06
N ARG A 111 3.17 17.10 35.36
CA ARG A 111 1.89 17.33 34.70
C ARG A 111 2.22 17.54 33.22
N MET A 112 1.69 16.66 32.38
CA MET A 112 1.50 16.95 30.96
C MET A 112 0.92 18.36 30.85
N PRO A 113 1.47 19.25 29.99
CA PRO A 113 0.89 20.55 29.77
C PRO A 113 -0.58 20.38 29.45
N GLU A 114 -1.43 21.06 30.21
CA GLU A 114 -2.84 21.22 29.86
C GLU A 114 -2.94 21.54 28.37
N PRO A 115 -3.87 20.92 27.62
CA PRO A 115 -4.07 21.25 26.22
C PRO A 115 -4.28 22.76 26.13
N LEU A 116 -3.35 23.44 25.44
CA LEU A 116 -3.32 24.89 25.27
C LEU A 116 -4.69 25.37 24.76
N ALA A 117 -5.54 25.83 25.67
CA ALA A 117 -6.91 26.25 25.36
C ALA A 117 -6.94 27.44 24.38
N ASP A 118 -5.81 28.13 24.21
CA ASP A 118 -5.72 29.39 23.46
C ASP A 118 -4.87 29.30 22.18
N GLY A 119 -4.46 28.10 21.76
CA GLY A 119 -3.69 27.89 20.53
C GLY A 119 -4.46 28.16 19.23
N TRP A 120 -3.75 28.29 18.10
CA TRP A 120 -4.38 28.35 16.77
C TRP A 120 -3.81 27.26 15.85
N ALA A 121 -4.71 26.58 15.12
CA ALA A 121 -4.32 25.58 14.13
C ALA A 121 -3.87 26.28 12.84
N CYS A 122 -2.73 25.86 12.28
CA CYS A 122 -2.27 26.38 11.00
C CYS A 122 -3.13 25.86 9.84
N ASP A 123 -3.65 26.76 9.00
CA ASP A 123 -4.47 26.41 7.84
C ASP A 123 -3.69 25.61 6.78
N THR A 124 -2.36 25.72 6.78
CA THR A 124 -1.49 25.05 5.80
C THR A 124 -1.08 23.64 6.23
N CYS A 125 -0.66 23.45 7.49
CA CYS A 125 -0.11 22.16 7.96
C CYS A 125 -0.83 21.56 9.17
N THR A 126 -1.89 22.20 9.67
CA THR A 126 -2.73 21.76 10.82
C THR A 126 -2.04 21.68 12.18
N LEU A 127 -0.77 22.09 12.28
CA LEU A 127 -0.06 22.18 13.55
C LEU A 127 -0.75 23.19 14.48
N MET A 128 -0.96 22.80 15.74
CA MET A 128 -1.44 23.71 16.79
C MET A 128 -0.29 24.58 17.28
N ASN A 129 -0.36 25.88 17.02
CA ASN A 129 0.64 26.87 17.43
C ASN A 129 0.18 27.59 18.70
N LEU A 130 1.13 28.15 19.45
CA LEU A 130 0.84 28.97 20.62
C LEU A 130 0.05 30.24 20.25
N ALA A 131 -0.81 30.70 21.16
CA ALA A 131 -1.60 31.92 21.02
C ALA A 131 -0.76 33.17 20.69
N THR A 132 0.49 33.19 21.17
CA THR A 132 1.45 34.28 21.01
C THR A 132 2.23 34.22 19.69
N SER A 133 2.24 33.08 19.00
CA SER A 133 2.97 32.91 17.74
C SER A 133 2.23 33.57 16.58
N ALA A 134 2.90 34.49 15.87
CA ALA A 134 2.37 35.16 14.69
C ALA A 134 2.51 34.32 13.40
N THR A 135 3.39 33.31 13.41
CA THR A 135 3.66 32.38 12.31
C THR A 135 3.67 30.94 12.80
N CYS A 136 3.45 29.99 11.90
CA CYS A 136 3.48 28.57 12.21
C CYS A 136 4.91 28.07 12.41
N GLN A 137 5.18 27.36 13.51
CA GLN A 137 6.52 26.86 13.83
C GLN A 137 7.04 25.79 12.84
N ALA A 138 6.16 25.10 12.11
CA ALA A 138 6.56 24.06 11.15
C ALA A 138 6.71 24.54 9.71
N CYS A 139 5.97 25.57 9.29
CA CYS A 139 5.90 25.97 7.88
C CYS A 139 5.92 27.49 7.66
N ASP A 140 6.16 28.28 8.70
CA ASP A 140 6.26 29.75 8.70
C ASP A 140 5.04 30.52 8.16
N SER A 141 3.93 29.82 7.89
CA SER A 141 2.68 30.43 7.43
C SER A 141 2.10 31.37 8.49
N ARG A 142 1.60 32.54 8.08
CA ARG A 142 1.10 33.58 8.98
C ARG A 142 -0.22 33.19 9.66
N ARG A 143 -0.40 33.63 10.90
CA ARG A 143 -1.66 33.48 11.65
C ARG A 143 -2.81 34.21 10.94
N PRO A 144 -3.97 33.56 10.74
CA PRO A 144 -5.14 34.24 10.20
C PRO A 144 -5.58 35.38 11.13
N LYS A 145 -5.70 36.60 10.60
CA LYS A 145 -6.29 37.73 11.36
C LYS A 145 -7.77 37.42 11.57
N ARG A 146 -8.22 37.29 12.82
CA ARG A 146 -9.66 37.22 13.14
C ARG A 146 -10.33 38.48 12.58
N SER A 147 -11.19 38.35 11.58
CA SER A 147 -12.15 39.39 11.22
C SER A 147 -13.19 39.47 12.34
N SER A 148 -13.00 40.38 13.29
CA SER A 148 -13.97 40.66 14.34
C SER A 148 -15.17 41.39 13.73
N ALA A 149 -16.28 40.67 13.53
CA ALA A 149 -17.59 41.28 13.51
C ALA A 149 -17.96 41.71 14.94
N SER A 150 -18.54 42.91 15.07
CA SER A 150 -19.10 43.52 16.28
C SER A 150 -18.13 44.24 17.23
N ALA A 151 -18.03 45.57 17.02
CA ALA A 151 -17.93 46.56 18.10
C ALA A 151 -18.58 47.85 17.61
N VAL A 152 -19.67 48.25 18.27
CA VAL A 152 -20.39 49.51 18.09
C VAL A 152 -19.75 50.56 19.01
N ALA A 153 -19.31 51.69 18.46
CA ALA A 153 -19.22 52.99 19.14
C ALA A 153 -19.02 54.14 18.10
N PRO A 154 -19.46 55.38 18.38
CA PRO A 154 -19.90 56.34 17.37
C PRO A 154 -18.84 57.36 16.91
N ALA A 155 -19.25 58.10 15.88
CA ALA A 155 -18.54 59.06 15.06
C ALA A 155 -17.91 60.28 15.77
N ILE A 156 -16.84 60.80 15.17
CA ILE A 156 -16.61 62.24 14.95
C ILE A 156 -15.75 62.47 13.70
N ASP A 157 -16.01 63.62 13.10
CA ASP A 157 -15.87 64.06 11.71
C ASP A 157 -14.57 64.87 11.45
N ALA A 158 -14.09 64.89 10.19
CA ALA A 158 -13.45 66.02 9.50
C ALA A 158 -12.82 65.58 8.15
N GLY A 159 -13.30 66.18 7.05
CA GLY A 159 -12.99 65.92 5.63
C GLY A 159 -11.54 66.22 5.15
N CYS A 160 -11.18 66.20 3.86
CA CYS A 160 -11.95 66.51 2.64
C CYS A 160 -11.22 66.03 1.36
N ALA A 161 -12.01 65.73 0.31
CA ALA A 161 -11.83 66.00 -1.15
C ALA A 161 -10.80 65.15 -1.96
N VAL A 162 -11.00 64.71 -3.22
CA VAL A 162 -11.87 65.08 -4.36
C VAL A 162 -12.05 63.93 -5.38
N ALA A 163 -13.20 63.93 -6.10
CA ALA A 163 -13.50 63.47 -7.49
C ALA A 163 -13.31 61.96 -7.87
N SER A 164 -14.19 61.29 -8.62
CA SER A 164 -15.34 61.68 -9.45
C SER A 164 -16.29 60.48 -9.68
N ASP A 165 -17.52 60.83 -10.06
CA ASP A 165 -18.68 60.02 -10.41
C ASP A 165 -18.44 58.77 -11.29
N VAL A 166 -19.14 57.67 -10.98
CA VAL A 166 -20.37 57.18 -11.67
C VAL A 166 -20.84 55.91 -10.95
N ALA A 167 -22.11 55.87 -10.57
CA ALA A 167 -22.84 54.66 -10.17
C ALA A 167 -24.22 54.70 -10.86
N PRO A 168 -25.02 53.61 -10.86
CA PRO A 168 -24.70 52.19 -10.77
C PRO A 168 -25.33 51.39 -11.93
N GLU A 169 -24.84 50.19 -12.24
CA GLU A 169 -25.70 49.21 -12.92
C GLU A 169 -25.51 47.81 -12.34
N THR A 170 -26.59 47.39 -11.69
CA THR A 170 -26.84 46.09 -11.10
C THR A 170 -27.03 45.04 -12.19
N THR A 171 -25.98 44.29 -12.51
CA THR A 171 -26.13 42.94 -13.09
C THR A 171 -25.48 41.93 -12.16
N ARG A 172 -26.33 41.32 -11.33
CA ARG A 172 -26.03 40.20 -10.47
C ARG A 172 -25.72 38.98 -11.35
N THR A 173 -24.47 38.84 -11.81
CA THR A 173 -23.99 37.60 -12.43
C THR A 173 -24.13 36.49 -11.40
N MET A 174 -25.00 35.52 -11.66
CA MET A 174 -25.08 34.29 -10.88
C MET A 174 -23.71 33.61 -10.93
N GLN A 175 -22.91 33.79 -9.89
CA GLN A 175 -21.67 33.05 -9.72
C GLN A 175 -22.04 31.58 -9.65
N LYS A 176 -21.67 30.82 -10.68
CA LYS A 176 -21.80 29.37 -10.72
C LYS A 176 -21.13 28.81 -9.46
N PRO A 177 -21.76 27.88 -8.73
CA PRO A 177 -21.17 27.34 -7.52
C PRO A 177 -19.85 26.61 -7.85
N PRO A 178 -18.88 26.61 -6.92
CA PRO A 178 -17.63 25.86 -7.09
C PRO A 178 -17.94 24.38 -7.31
N CYS A 179 -17.23 23.76 -8.25
CA CYS A 179 -17.44 22.37 -8.62
C CYS A 179 -16.46 21.47 -7.86
N TYR A 180 -16.89 20.24 -7.58
CA TYR A 180 -16.04 19.22 -6.96
C TYR A 180 -15.66 18.21 -8.02
N CYS A 181 -14.38 17.87 -8.10
CA CYS A 181 -13.92 16.84 -9.04
C CYS A 181 -14.50 15.47 -8.63
N GLY A 182 -15.23 14.80 -9.52
CA GLY A 182 -15.77 13.46 -9.25
C GLY A 182 -14.70 12.39 -9.01
N THR A 183 -13.45 12.64 -9.40
CA THR A 183 -12.34 11.68 -9.25
C THR A 183 -11.51 11.88 -7.97
N CYS A 184 -11.18 13.13 -7.62
CA CYS A 184 -10.30 13.41 -6.47
C CYS A 184 -10.92 14.33 -5.42
N THR A 185 -12.21 14.64 -5.56
CA THR A 185 -13.05 15.47 -4.67
C THR A 185 -12.55 16.89 -4.39
N LEU A 186 -11.44 17.31 -5.01
CA LEU A 186 -10.90 18.66 -4.90
C LEU A 186 -11.95 19.68 -5.35
N ARG A 187 -12.09 20.74 -4.56
CA ARG A 187 -12.92 21.90 -4.87
C ARG A 187 -12.20 22.76 -5.89
N ASN A 188 -12.73 22.80 -7.11
CA ASN A 188 -12.21 23.62 -8.19
C ASN A 188 -13.00 24.92 -8.31
N SER A 189 -12.35 25.93 -8.87
CA SER A 189 -12.99 27.21 -9.21
C SER A 189 -14.17 26.97 -10.17
N ALA A 190 -15.21 27.80 -10.06
CA ALA A 190 -16.45 27.62 -10.81
C ALA A 190 -16.30 27.71 -12.34
N SER A 191 -15.18 28.26 -12.81
CA SER A 191 -14.79 28.40 -14.22
C SER A 191 -13.91 27.26 -14.74
N CYS A 192 -13.45 26.35 -13.89
CA CYS A 192 -12.48 25.33 -14.31
C CYS A 192 -13.18 24.16 -15.02
N SER A 193 -12.94 24.03 -16.33
CA SER A 193 -13.40 22.91 -17.16
C SER A 193 -12.71 21.59 -16.79
N SER A 194 -11.50 21.67 -16.22
CA SER A 194 -10.71 20.54 -15.71
C SER A 194 -10.26 20.77 -14.25
N CYS A 195 -9.96 19.69 -13.55
CA CYS A 195 -9.47 19.73 -12.18
C CYS A 195 -7.99 20.16 -12.14
N GLU A 196 -7.66 21.14 -11.30
CA GLU A 196 -6.29 21.67 -11.21
C GLU A 196 -5.27 20.65 -10.66
N ALA A 197 -5.72 19.69 -9.84
CA ALA A 197 -4.82 18.68 -9.29
C ALA A 197 -4.64 17.43 -10.16
N CYS A 198 -5.63 17.08 -11.00
CA CYS A 198 -5.59 15.82 -11.74
C CYS A 198 -5.93 15.92 -13.24
N GLY A 199 -6.26 17.10 -13.75
CA GLY A 199 -6.56 17.34 -15.16
C GLY A 199 -7.90 16.81 -15.67
N ASN A 200 -8.65 16.06 -14.86
CA ASN A 200 -9.93 15.47 -15.28
C ASN A 200 -11.03 16.52 -15.48
N ASN A 201 -11.89 16.32 -16.48
CA ASN A 201 -13.00 17.24 -16.78
C ASN A 201 -14.08 17.22 -15.69
N ASN A 202 -14.50 18.40 -15.23
CA ASN A 202 -15.40 18.56 -14.08
C ASN A 202 -16.91 18.40 -14.42
N ASN A 203 -17.27 17.96 -15.64
CA ASN A 203 -18.66 17.94 -16.12
C ASN A 203 -19.37 16.57 -16.04
N SER A 204 -18.90 15.65 -15.20
CA SER A 204 -19.43 14.28 -15.09
C SER A 204 -20.48 14.11 -13.99
N ASN A 205 -21.39 15.07 -13.81
CA ASN A 205 -22.55 14.93 -12.93
C ASN A 205 -23.85 14.82 -13.76
N THR A 206 -24.01 13.68 -14.44
CA THR A 206 -25.34 13.22 -14.90
C THR A 206 -25.46 11.73 -14.64
N THR A 207 -26.34 11.40 -13.70
CA THR A 207 -26.79 10.07 -13.30
C THR A 207 -27.31 9.29 -14.51
N THR A 208 -26.76 8.10 -14.76
CA THR A 208 -27.20 7.15 -15.78
C THR A 208 -28.56 6.53 -15.40
N THR A 209 -29.60 6.80 -16.19
CA THR A 209 -30.80 5.96 -16.31
C THR A 209 -30.88 5.35 -17.71
N ASN A 210 -31.12 4.04 -17.74
CA ASN A 210 -31.35 3.24 -18.95
C ASN A 210 -32.55 3.74 -19.77
N SER A 211 -32.41 3.76 -21.10
CA SER A 211 -33.40 3.27 -22.08
C SER A 211 -32.82 3.36 -23.50
N GLY A 212 -33.05 2.32 -24.31
CA GLY A 212 -32.50 2.19 -25.66
C GLY A 212 -33.37 2.79 -26.76
N ASN A 213 -32.79 2.93 -27.96
CA ASN A 213 -33.26 2.28 -29.18
C ASN A 213 -32.39 2.63 -30.42
N ALA A 214 -32.35 1.63 -31.31
CA ALA A 214 -32.19 1.66 -32.78
C ALA A 214 -30.81 1.95 -33.41
N ALA A 215 -30.39 0.96 -34.22
CA ALA A 215 -29.24 0.94 -35.12
C ALA A 215 -29.38 1.90 -36.32
N PRO A 216 -28.29 2.15 -37.05
CA PRO A 216 -28.08 1.35 -38.25
C PRO A 216 -26.66 0.81 -38.45
N SER A 217 -26.60 -0.30 -39.19
CA SER A 217 -25.41 -1.02 -39.64
C SER A 217 -24.34 -0.14 -40.26
N VAL A 218 -23.16 -0.08 -39.64
CA VAL A 218 -21.86 0.11 -40.30
C VAL A 218 -20.82 -0.73 -39.54
N MET A 219 -19.88 -1.27 -40.31
CA MET A 219 -18.87 -2.29 -40.00
C MET A 219 -18.29 -2.33 -38.58
N VAL A 220 -18.16 -3.57 -38.11
CA VAL A 220 -17.44 -4.01 -36.90
C VAL A 220 -16.08 -3.31 -36.78
N PRO A 221 -15.81 -2.57 -35.68
CA PRO A 221 -14.46 -2.40 -35.19
C PRO A 221 -14.20 -3.47 -34.13
N GLU A 222 -13.13 -4.20 -34.37
CA GLU A 222 -12.39 -5.08 -33.46
C GLU A 222 -12.43 -4.58 -32.00
N VAL A 223 -13.21 -5.28 -31.17
CA VAL A 223 -13.42 -4.94 -29.77
C VAL A 223 -12.46 -5.77 -28.91
N HIS A 224 -11.70 -5.06 -28.06
CA HIS A 224 -10.95 -5.55 -26.89
C HIS A 224 -9.54 -6.13 -27.11
N ALA A 225 -8.61 -5.27 -27.50
CA ALA A 225 -7.27 -5.31 -26.92
C ALA A 225 -7.06 -4.01 -26.14
N GLN A 226 -7.62 -3.92 -24.93
CA GLN A 226 -7.19 -2.87 -24.01
C GLN A 226 -5.72 -3.15 -23.70
N GLY A 227 -4.83 -2.27 -24.18
CA GLY A 227 -3.40 -2.48 -24.03
C GLY A 227 -2.99 -2.45 -22.56
N LEU A 228 -1.82 -3.02 -22.25
CA LEU A 228 -1.23 -2.94 -20.92
C LEU A 228 -1.15 -1.50 -20.39
N GLY A 229 -0.84 -0.54 -21.27
CA GLY A 229 -0.84 0.88 -20.95
C GLY A 229 -2.20 1.39 -20.46
N ASP A 230 -3.29 1.03 -21.15
CA ASP A 230 -4.65 1.46 -20.77
C ASP A 230 -5.09 0.87 -19.43
N TRP A 231 -4.71 -0.39 -19.17
CA TRP A 231 -4.97 -1.04 -17.88
C TRP A 231 -4.20 -0.34 -16.74
N LEU A 232 -2.91 -0.08 -16.94
CA LEU A 232 -2.07 0.60 -15.95
C LEU A 232 -2.53 2.04 -15.70
N GLN A 233 -2.87 2.78 -16.75
CA GLN A 233 -3.35 4.17 -16.64
C GLN A 233 -4.66 4.26 -15.86
N ARG A 234 -5.63 3.35 -16.10
CA ARG A 234 -6.88 3.30 -15.32
C ARG A 234 -6.65 3.06 -13.83
N ASN A 235 -5.58 2.34 -13.50
CA ASN A 235 -5.22 2.00 -12.12
C ASN A 235 -4.15 2.94 -11.52
N ARG A 236 -3.75 4.00 -12.24
CA ARG A 236 -2.71 4.96 -11.83
C ARG A 236 -1.36 4.28 -11.55
N LEU A 237 -0.93 3.44 -12.49
CA LEU A 237 0.27 2.60 -12.45
C LEU A 237 1.10 2.74 -13.74
N GLU A 238 0.85 3.79 -14.53
CA GLU A 238 1.46 4.03 -15.84
C GLU A 238 2.99 4.11 -15.80
N GLU A 239 3.57 4.48 -14.65
CA GLU A 239 5.02 4.51 -14.41
C GLU A 239 5.70 3.13 -14.50
N TYR A 240 4.93 2.04 -14.47
CA TYR A 240 5.43 0.66 -14.59
C TYR A 240 5.32 0.10 -16.01
N THR A 241 4.66 0.80 -16.94
CA THR A 241 4.39 0.30 -18.29
C THR A 241 5.66 -0.13 -19.01
N GLY A 242 6.69 0.72 -19.03
CA GLY A 242 7.95 0.40 -19.71
C GLY A 242 8.66 -0.81 -19.12
N ARG A 243 8.68 -0.96 -17.79
CA ARG A 243 9.32 -2.10 -17.12
C ARG A 243 8.57 -3.40 -17.32
N LEU A 244 7.24 -3.38 -17.23
CA LEU A 244 6.39 -4.55 -17.44
C LEU A 244 6.47 -5.02 -18.91
N SER A 245 6.38 -4.10 -19.87
CA SER A 245 6.52 -4.42 -21.29
C SER A 245 7.92 -4.93 -21.64
N ALA A 246 8.98 -4.38 -21.05
CA ALA A 246 10.35 -4.85 -21.27
C ALA A 246 10.57 -6.29 -20.78
N LEU A 247 9.82 -6.73 -19.77
CA LEU A 247 9.81 -8.10 -19.26
C LEU A 247 8.83 -9.01 -19.99
N GLY A 248 8.08 -8.49 -20.97
CA GLY A 248 7.14 -9.27 -21.78
C GLY A 248 5.79 -9.56 -21.12
N PHE A 249 5.45 -8.86 -20.03
CA PHE A 249 4.14 -9.05 -19.39
C PHE A 249 3.02 -8.45 -20.25
N THR A 250 1.93 -9.19 -20.41
CA THR A 250 0.68 -8.74 -20.99
C THR A 250 -0.38 -8.52 -19.91
N VAL A 251 -1.51 -7.88 -20.26
CA VAL A 251 -2.66 -7.73 -19.34
C VAL A 251 -3.18 -9.10 -18.90
N SER A 252 -3.23 -10.07 -19.82
CA SER A 252 -3.71 -11.42 -19.53
C SER A 252 -2.81 -12.14 -18.54
N ASP A 253 -1.48 -11.97 -18.65
CA ASP A 253 -0.54 -12.55 -17.67
C ASP A 253 -0.79 -11.95 -16.30
N ILE A 254 -0.93 -10.62 -16.24
CA ILE A 254 -1.12 -9.87 -15.00
C ILE A 254 -2.45 -10.22 -14.32
N GLU A 255 -3.54 -10.35 -15.07
CA GLU A 255 -4.86 -10.71 -14.53
C GLU A 255 -4.95 -12.19 -14.11
N ALA A 256 -4.13 -13.07 -14.69
CA ALA A 256 -4.07 -14.48 -14.34
C ALA A 256 -3.10 -14.79 -13.18
N MET A 257 -2.30 -13.83 -12.73
CA MET A 257 -1.33 -14.01 -11.65
C MET A 257 -1.99 -14.28 -10.30
N ASP A 258 -1.45 -15.26 -9.57
CA ASP A 258 -1.75 -15.44 -8.16
C ASP A 258 -0.99 -14.45 -7.26
N MET A 259 -1.27 -14.47 -5.96
CA MET A 259 -0.61 -13.57 -4.99
C MET A 259 0.90 -13.75 -4.91
N THR A 260 1.41 -14.95 -5.16
CA THR A 260 2.83 -15.27 -5.08
C THR A 260 3.55 -14.73 -6.32
N ASP A 261 2.99 -14.99 -7.49
CA ASP A 261 3.51 -14.51 -8.78
C ASP A 261 3.47 -12.99 -8.86
N ALA A 262 2.40 -12.36 -8.36
CA ALA A 262 2.30 -10.90 -8.26
C ALA A 262 3.41 -10.30 -7.39
N GLU A 263 3.74 -10.91 -6.23
CA GLU A 263 4.83 -10.43 -5.38
C GLU A 263 6.21 -10.56 -6.03
N GLU A 264 6.44 -11.63 -6.79
CA GLU A 264 7.69 -11.79 -7.53
C GLU A 264 7.79 -10.80 -8.69
N MET A 265 6.71 -10.58 -9.43
CA MET A 265 6.61 -9.52 -10.42
C MET A 265 6.86 -8.14 -9.79
N PHE A 266 6.32 -7.84 -8.60
CA PHE A 266 6.59 -6.58 -7.88
C PHE A 266 8.07 -6.41 -7.50
N ARG A 267 8.80 -7.50 -7.24
CA ARG A 267 10.24 -7.44 -7.00
C ARG A 267 11.01 -7.18 -8.29
N LEU A 268 10.70 -7.90 -9.37
CA LEU A 268 11.37 -7.75 -10.66
C LEU A 268 11.19 -6.36 -11.27
N VAL A 269 9.99 -5.79 -11.11
CA VAL A 269 9.63 -4.46 -11.64
C VAL A 269 9.96 -3.33 -10.66
N GLU A 270 10.42 -3.66 -9.45
CA GLU A 270 10.71 -2.70 -8.37
C GLU A 270 9.50 -1.79 -8.07
N VAL A 271 8.32 -2.40 -7.90
CA VAL A 271 7.09 -1.67 -7.58
C VAL A 271 7.16 -1.14 -6.14
N SER A 272 6.92 0.16 -5.99
CA SER A 272 6.92 0.83 -4.69
C SER A 272 5.83 0.27 -3.77
N LEU A 273 6.06 0.23 -2.45
CA LEU A 273 5.07 -0.31 -1.50
C LEU A 273 3.67 0.30 -1.65
N PRO A 274 3.49 1.63 -1.78
CA PRO A 274 2.17 2.22 -2.00
C PRO A 274 1.49 1.73 -3.28
N HIS A 275 2.28 1.45 -4.33
CA HIS A 275 1.75 0.99 -5.62
C HIS A 275 1.42 -0.49 -5.61
N ARG A 276 2.11 -1.31 -4.80
CA ARG A 276 1.75 -2.73 -4.60
C ARG A 276 0.32 -2.90 -4.07
N ILE A 277 -0.12 -2.00 -3.19
CA ILE A 277 -1.50 -2.03 -2.65
C ILE A 277 -2.51 -1.79 -3.78
N ARG A 278 -2.29 -0.75 -4.59
CA ARG A 278 -3.15 -0.47 -5.75
C ARG A 278 -3.13 -1.60 -6.77
N PHE A 279 -1.95 -2.17 -7.03
CA PHE A 279 -1.79 -3.29 -7.95
C PHE A 279 -2.62 -4.49 -7.49
N LYS A 280 -2.51 -4.90 -6.22
CA LYS A 280 -3.31 -6.00 -5.66
C LYS A 280 -4.81 -5.72 -5.72
N GLN A 281 -5.22 -4.48 -5.43
CA GLN A 281 -6.62 -4.07 -5.56
C GLN A 281 -7.13 -4.17 -7.00
N ALA A 282 -6.32 -3.72 -7.96
CA ALA A 282 -6.63 -3.77 -9.39
C ALA A 282 -6.76 -5.20 -9.92
N LEU A 283 -5.95 -6.12 -9.40
CA LEU A 283 -6.01 -7.55 -9.74
C LEU A 283 -7.20 -8.27 -9.10
N GLY A 284 -8.01 -7.59 -8.29
CA GLY A 284 -9.05 -8.25 -7.50
C GLY A 284 -8.48 -9.27 -6.51
N LEU A 285 -7.16 -9.26 -6.29
CA LEU A 285 -6.47 -10.03 -5.27
C LEU A 285 -6.78 -9.36 -3.93
N LYS A 286 -8.00 -9.63 -3.45
CA LYS A 286 -8.38 -9.28 -2.09
C LYS A 286 -7.30 -9.84 -1.20
N GLN A 287 -6.70 -8.97 -0.40
CA GLN A 287 -5.89 -9.40 0.71
C GLN A 287 -6.83 -10.24 1.58
N MET A 288 -6.84 -11.55 1.35
CA MET A 288 -7.34 -12.49 2.32
C MET A 288 -6.34 -12.36 3.45
N VAL A 289 -6.57 -11.35 4.28
CA VAL A 289 -6.14 -11.38 5.65
C VAL A 289 -6.84 -12.60 6.19
N VAL A 290 -6.21 -13.77 6.03
CA VAL A 290 -6.48 -14.92 6.87
C VAL A 290 -5.96 -14.47 8.23
N ALA A 291 -6.72 -13.59 8.87
CA ALA A 291 -6.62 -13.39 10.28
C ALA A 291 -6.94 -14.77 10.85
N ALA A 292 -5.94 -15.40 11.46
CA ALA A 292 -6.25 -16.47 12.38
C ALA A 292 -7.39 -15.96 13.28
N PRO A 293 -8.48 -16.72 13.48
CA PRO A 293 -9.70 -16.25 14.17
C PRO A 293 -9.49 -15.82 15.63
N SER A 294 -8.26 -15.74 16.11
CA SER A 294 -7.86 -15.40 17.47
C SER A 294 -7.20 -14.02 17.63
N GLN A 295 -7.01 -13.22 16.57
CA GLN A 295 -6.36 -11.90 16.70
C GLN A 295 -7.06 -10.83 15.85
N LEU A 296 -8.25 -10.40 16.27
CA LEU A 296 -8.79 -9.13 15.81
C LEU A 296 -7.87 -8.00 16.32
N PRO A 297 -7.50 -7.03 15.46
CA PRO A 297 -6.63 -5.93 15.86
C PRO A 297 -7.32 -5.05 16.92
N ASP A 298 -6.58 -4.69 17.96
CA ASP A 298 -7.03 -3.78 19.02
C ASP A 298 -7.49 -2.46 18.41
N CYS A 299 -8.50 -1.84 19.02
CA CYS A 299 -8.94 -0.53 18.58
C CYS A 299 -7.78 0.47 18.72
N PRO A 300 -7.36 1.18 17.66
CA PRO A 300 -6.18 2.05 17.72
C PRO A 300 -6.36 3.28 18.61
N VAL A 301 -7.59 3.55 19.09
CA VAL A 301 -7.91 4.72 19.92
C VAL A 301 -7.88 4.40 21.41
N CYS A 302 -8.50 3.31 21.86
CA CYS A 302 -8.42 2.89 23.27
C CYS A 302 -7.40 1.79 23.55
N MET A 303 -6.84 1.16 22.52
CA MET A 303 -6.04 -0.07 22.62
C MET A 303 -6.75 -1.19 23.39
N ALA A 304 -8.09 -1.14 23.46
CA ALA A 304 -8.87 -2.17 24.12
C ALA A 304 -8.95 -3.39 23.20
N PRO A 305 -8.72 -4.60 23.74
CA PRO A 305 -8.92 -5.83 22.99
C PRO A 305 -10.38 -5.93 22.56
N ALA A 306 -10.60 -6.42 21.34
CA ALA A 306 -11.96 -6.66 20.85
C ALA A 306 -12.69 -7.59 21.83
N PRO A 307 -13.88 -7.22 22.35
CA PRO A 307 -14.60 -8.09 23.26
C PRO A 307 -14.89 -9.42 22.56
N GLU A 308 -14.47 -10.53 23.19
CA GLU A 308 -14.70 -11.88 22.67
C GLU A 308 -16.20 -12.07 22.38
N GLY A 309 -16.54 -12.34 21.12
CA GLY A 309 -17.93 -12.55 20.67
C GLY A 309 -18.66 -11.31 20.13
N SER A 310 -18.01 -10.16 19.97
CA SER A 310 -18.63 -8.97 19.36
C SER A 310 -18.34 -8.86 17.84
N ASN A 311 -19.31 -9.23 17.00
CA ASN A 311 -19.27 -9.06 15.53
C ASN A 311 -19.45 -7.60 15.06
N MET A 312 -19.05 -6.62 15.89
CA MET A 312 -19.33 -5.21 15.62
C MET A 312 -18.05 -4.40 15.56
N VAL A 313 -17.33 -4.66 14.48
CA VAL A 313 -16.19 -3.86 14.07
C VAL A 313 -16.61 -3.00 12.90
N ALA A 314 -16.75 -1.69 13.13
CA ALA A 314 -17.06 -0.77 12.05
C ALA A 314 -15.78 -0.45 11.27
N VAL A 315 -15.80 -0.76 9.98
CA VAL A 315 -14.76 -0.32 9.04
C VAL A 315 -15.18 1.03 8.49
N THR A 316 -14.36 2.04 8.75
CA THR A 316 -14.54 3.36 8.11
C THR A 316 -14.11 3.29 6.64
N PRO A 317 -14.57 4.20 5.75
CA PRO A 317 -14.16 4.20 4.34
C PRO A 317 -12.64 4.26 4.11
N CYS A 318 -11.89 4.73 5.11
CA CYS A 318 -10.43 4.74 5.10
C CYS A 318 -9.78 3.42 5.55
N GLY A 319 -10.55 2.36 5.78
CA GLY A 319 -10.06 1.02 6.15
C GLY A 319 -9.64 0.86 7.61
N HIS A 320 -9.83 1.88 8.46
CA HIS A 320 -9.55 1.77 9.89
C HIS A 320 -10.70 1.10 10.63
N THR A 321 -10.29 0.26 11.57
CA THR A 321 -11.08 -0.68 12.36
C THR A 321 -11.23 -0.14 13.78
N PHE A 322 -12.46 0.09 14.26
CA PHE A 322 -12.70 0.65 15.60
C PHE A 322 -13.56 -0.27 16.47
N CYS A 323 -13.39 -0.18 17.80
CA CYS A 323 -14.38 -0.72 18.73
C CYS A 323 -15.70 0.06 18.59
N GLN A 324 -16.81 -0.54 19.03
CA GLN A 324 -18.15 0.03 18.88
C GLN A 324 -18.27 1.48 19.39
N THR A 325 -17.66 1.79 20.53
CA THR A 325 -17.67 3.13 21.12
C THR A 325 -16.98 4.15 20.22
N HIS A 326 -15.79 3.83 19.71
CA HIS A 326 -15.03 4.74 18.84
C HIS A 326 -15.58 4.81 17.42
N ALA A 327 -16.24 3.75 16.95
CA ALA A 327 -17.00 3.78 15.72
C ALA A 327 -18.19 4.76 15.83
N ALA A 328 -18.96 4.69 16.92
CA ALA A 328 -20.08 5.59 17.17
C ALA A 328 -19.61 7.06 17.30
N LEU A 329 -18.49 7.29 17.98
CA LEU A 329 -17.90 8.62 18.11
C LEU A 329 -17.41 9.18 16.77
N ALA A 330 -16.72 8.36 15.96
CA ALA A 330 -16.30 8.75 14.62
C ALA A 330 -17.49 9.11 13.70
N MET A 331 -18.61 8.38 13.85
CA MET A 331 -19.87 8.71 13.14
C MET A 331 -20.47 10.03 13.61
N GLN A 332 -20.50 10.29 14.93
CA GLN A 332 -21.01 11.55 15.47
C GLN A 332 -20.16 12.76 15.03
N LEU A 333 -18.85 12.60 14.98
CA LEU A 333 -17.91 13.65 14.59
C LEU A 333 -17.76 13.79 13.07
N GLY A 334 -18.33 12.87 12.29
CA GLY A 334 -18.19 12.85 10.83
C GLY A 334 -16.73 12.72 10.36
N SER A 335 -15.82 12.19 11.18
CA SER A 335 -14.40 12.09 10.84
C SER A 335 -13.74 10.89 11.51
N CYS A 336 -12.78 10.28 10.80
CA CYS A 336 -11.99 9.18 11.35
C CYS A 336 -10.98 9.69 12.40
N HIS A 337 -10.92 9.10 13.58
CA HIS A 337 -9.96 9.53 14.62
C HIS A 337 -8.50 9.32 14.26
N VAL A 338 -8.19 8.33 13.41
CA VAL A 338 -6.81 7.99 13.02
C VAL A 338 -6.32 8.90 11.90
N CYS A 339 -7.10 9.06 10.83
CA CYS A 339 -6.66 9.80 9.65
C CYS A 339 -7.37 11.14 9.41
N ARG A 340 -8.36 11.49 10.24
CA ARG A 340 -9.17 12.73 10.16
C ARG A 340 -9.92 12.95 8.85
N VAL A 341 -9.94 11.96 7.96
CA VAL A 341 -10.74 12.01 6.72
C VAL A 341 -12.21 12.10 7.10
N ASN A 342 -12.90 13.11 6.56
CA ASN A 342 -14.35 13.30 6.67
C ASN A 342 -15.02 12.48 5.57
N PRO A 343 -15.62 11.32 5.88
CA PRO A 343 -16.25 10.51 4.86
C PRO A 343 -17.71 10.96 4.75
N ALA A 344 -18.06 11.61 3.65
CA ALA A 344 -19.45 11.70 3.24
C ALA A 344 -19.97 10.27 2.96
N GLY A 345 -20.57 9.63 3.96
CA GLY A 345 -21.15 8.29 3.87
C GLY A 345 -20.43 7.23 4.70
N PHE A 346 -20.80 7.10 5.98
CA PHE A 346 -20.47 5.90 6.76
C PHE A 346 -21.48 4.79 6.40
N GLN A 347 -21.00 3.67 5.86
CA GLN A 347 -21.77 2.43 5.80
C GLN A 347 -21.36 1.51 6.96
N ARG A 348 -22.33 1.03 7.74
CA ARG A 348 -22.07 0.00 8.75
C ARG A 348 -21.89 -1.33 8.03
N ILE A 349 -20.65 -1.81 7.96
CA ILE A 349 -20.37 -3.18 7.54
C ILE A 349 -20.24 -4.00 8.82
N PHE A 350 -21.11 -4.99 8.97
CA PHE A 350 -21.00 -6.00 10.02
C PHE A 350 -20.05 -7.08 9.49
N LEU A 351 -18.94 -7.32 10.18
CA LEU A 351 -17.97 -8.36 9.86
C LEU A 351 -18.24 -9.62 10.67
#